data_AF-A0A8S9NFJ1-F1
#
_entry.id   AF-A0A8S9NFJ1-F1
#
_cell.length_a   1.000
_cell.length_b   1.000
_cell.length_c   1.000
_cell.angle_alpha   90.00
_cell.angle_beta   90.00
_cell.angle_gamma   90.00
#
_symmetry.space_group_name_H-M   'P 1'
#
loop_
_entity.id
_entity.type
_entity.pdbx_description
1 polymer ?
#
loop_
_entity_poly.entity_id
_entity_poly.type
_entity_poly.pdbx_seq_one_letter_code
_entity_poly.pdbx_strand_id
1 'polypeptide(L)'
;MIPRIVKAVGPPKRQKQLLLSSYSIVDVPIKLRLNKTCCDCGAYALKHLECSLLRLNLSLVDDEIIMDCRQKIGVDLWEAAHNPIFAEVMTRYVPSPWERSEVFDLEDD
;
A
#
# COMPACT_ATOMS: atom_id res chain seq x y z
N MET A 1 4.12 -0.13 22.71
CA MET A 1 4.58 1.28 22.58
C MET A 1 5.13 1.43 21.17
N ILE A 2 4.50 2.22 20.29
CA ILE A 2 4.91 2.28 18.87
C ILE A 2 6.12 3.22 18.74
N PRO A 3 7.25 2.80 18.14
CA PRO A 3 8.40 3.67 17.96
C PRO A 3 8.09 4.83 17.01
N ARG A 4 8.26 6.06 17.49
CA ARG A 4 8.25 7.25 16.61
C ARG A 4 9.58 7.28 15.86
N ILE A 5 9.60 6.78 14.62
CA ILE A 5 10.75 6.97 13.72
C ILE A 5 10.75 8.44 13.27
N VAL A 6 11.36 9.31 14.08
CA VAL A 6 11.67 10.69 13.69
C VAL A 6 13.05 10.70 13.03
N LYS A 7 13.08 10.56 11.69
CA LYS A 7 14.30 10.87 10.95
C LYS A 7 14.45 12.40 10.93
N ALA A 8 15.40 12.93 11.70
CA ALA A 8 15.76 14.34 11.64
C ALA A 8 16.42 14.64 10.28
N VAL A 9 15.64 15.13 9.31
CA VAL A 9 16.10 15.43 7.93
C VAL A 9 16.49 16.90 7.70
N GLY A 10 16.66 17.71 8.76
CA GLY A 10 16.99 19.14 8.63
C GLY A 10 18.41 19.49 9.08
N PRO A 11 19.23 20.22 8.29
CA PRO A 11 20.52 20.74 8.74
C PRO A 11 20.36 21.75 9.89
N PRO A 12 21.25 21.75 10.90
CA PRO A 12 21.10 22.57 12.12
C PRO A 12 20.99 24.07 11.87
N LYS A 13 21.55 24.57 10.77
CA LYS A 13 21.54 26.00 10.38
C LYS A 13 20.21 26.49 9.79
N ARG A 14 19.24 25.59 9.55
CA ARG A 14 17.90 25.92 9.03
C ARG A 14 16.84 25.05 9.72
N GLN A 15 16.76 25.11 11.05
CA GLN A 15 15.63 24.52 11.77
C GLN A 15 14.36 25.27 11.38
N LYS A 16 13.65 24.77 10.35
CA LYS A 16 12.26 25.16 10.11
C LYS A 16 11.46 24.71 11.34
N GLN A 17 10.66 25.59 11.93
CA GLN A 17 9.61 25.16 12.86
C GLN A 17 8.71 24.18 12.11
N LEU A 18 8.83 22.89 12.42
CA LEU A 18 7.96 21.87 11.88
C LEU A 18 6.63 22.00 12.61
N LEU A 19 5.59 22.44 11.88
CA LEU A 19 4.21 22.37 12.36
C LEU A 19 3.83 20.89 12.44
N LEU A 20 4.02 20.31 13.63
CA LEU A 20 3.74 18.90 13.88
C LEU A 20 2.27 18.75 14.28
N SER A 21 1.42 18.39 13.33
CA SER A 21 0.06 17.95 13.64
C SER A 21 0.07 16.49 14.08
N SER A 22 -0.70 16.14 15.11
CA SER A 22 -0.88 14.75 15.52
C SER A 22 -1.65 13.97 14.45
N TYR A 23 -1.16 12.78 14.09
CA TYR A 23 -1.93 11.85 13.28
C TYR A 23 -3.04 11.21 14.12
N SER A 24 -4.21 11.02 13.52
CA SER A 24 -5.30 10.21 14.08
C SER A 24 -5.13 8.75 13.64
N ILE A 25 -5.33 7.82 14.57
CA ILE A 25 -5.46 6.40 14.26
C ILE A 25 -6.95 6.10 14.11
N VAL A 26 -7.32 5.44 13.01
CA VAL A 26 -8.70 5.05 12.73
C VAL A 26 -8.72 3.55 12.53
N ASP A 27 -9.36 2.85 13.44
CA ASP A 27 -9.63 1.42 13.28
C ASP A 27 -10.77 1.23 12.30
N VAL A 28 -10.53 0.38 11.31
CA VAL A 28 -11.48 0.09 10.24
C VAL A 28 -12.03 -1.31 10.45
N PRO A 29 -13.36 -1.47 10.60
CA PRO A 29 -13.94 -2.80 10.80
C PRO A 29 -13.82 -3.62 9.52
N ILE A 30 -13.17 -4.78 9.63
CA ILE A 30 -12.98 -5.75 8.53
C ILE A 30 -13.80 -7.01 8.86
N LYS A 31 -14.38 -7.65 7.84
CA LYS A 31 -15.08 -8.94 8.01
C LYS A 31 -14.11 -9.96 8.64
N LEU A 32 -14.59 -10.71 9.62
CA LEU A 32 -13.80 -11.78 10.24
C LEU A 32 -13.63 -12.94 9.26
N ARG A 33 -12.45 -13.60 9.32
CA ARG A 33 -12.14 -14.82 8.55
C ARG A 33 -12.19 -14.66 7.02
N LEU A 34 -11.76 -13.50 6.51
CA LEU A 34 -11.48 -13.28 5.09
C LEU A 34 -10.18 -13.99 4.66
N ASN A 35 -9.99 -14.09 3.34
CA ASN A 35 -8.82 -14.68 2.69
C ASN A 35 -8.62 -16.14 3.10
N LYS A 36 -9.68 -16.95 3.01
CA LYS A 36 -9.65 -18.38 3.37
C LYS A 36 -8.62 -19.19 2.58
N THR A 37 -8.30 -18.75 1.37
CA THR A 37 -7.29 -19.33 0.48
C THR A 37 -5.86 -19.01 0.92
N CYS A 38 -5.70 -18.02 1.81
CA CYS A 38 -4.42 -17.49 2.28
C CYS A 38 -3.51 -16.95 1.16
N CYS A 39 -4.04 -16.65 -0.03
CA CYS A 39 -3.24 -16.22 -1.19
C CYS A 39 -3.71 -14.90 -1.83
N ASP A 40 -4.74 -14.25 -1.28
CA ASP A 40 -5.36 -13.07 -1.88
C ASP A 40 -5.11 -11.76 -1.11
N CYS A 41 -4.13 -11.74 -0.19
CA CYS A 41 -3.87 -10.58 0.69
C CYS A 41 -3.61 -9.28 -0.09
N GLY A 42 -2.87 -9.34 -1.19
CA GLY A 42 -2.61 -8.18 -2.05
C GLY A 42 -3.89 -7.66 -2.74
N ALA A 43 -4.74 -8.56 -3.22
CA ALA A 43 -6.02 -8.19 -3.82
C ALA A 43 -6.94 -7.54 -2.77
N TYR A 44 -7.01 -8.12 -1.57
CA TYR A 44 -7.76 -7.54 -0.46
C TYR A 44 -7.27 -6.14 -0.11
N ALA A 45 -5.96 -5.94 0.02
CA ALA A 45 -5.38 -4.63 0.33
C ALA A 45 -5.75 -3.57 -0.72
N LEU A 46 -5.61 -3.89 -2.00
CA LEU A 46 -5.96 -2.98 -3.10
C LEU A 46 -7.46 -2.64 -3.10
N LYS A 47 -8.34 -3.63 -2.92
CA LYS A 47 -9.78 -3.38 -2.89
C LYS A 47 -10.22 -2.58 -1.67
N HIS A 48 -9.61 -2.79 -0.50
CA HIS A 48 -9.89 -1.97 0.68
C HIS A 48 -9.44 -0.51 0.49
N LEU A 49 -8.29 -0.28 -0.16
CA LEU A 49 -7.83 1.06 -0.51
C LEU A 49 -8.78 1.74 -1.49
N GLU A 50 -9.21 1.02 -2.52
CA GLU A 50 -10.17 1.51 -3.51
C GLU A 50 -11.52 1.87 -2.86
N CYS A 51 -12.06 0.99 -2.02
CA CYS A 51 -13.28 1.29 -1.27
C CYS A 51 -13.10 2.53 -0.38
N SER A 52 -11.94 2.67 0.28
CA SER A 52 -11.65 3.85 1.11
C SER A 52 -11.59 5.14 0.29
N LEU A 53 -10.96 5.09 -0.89
CA LEU A 53 -10.85 6.22 -1.83
C LEU A 53 -12.21 6.63 -2.39
N LEU A 54 -13.02 5.65 -2.79
CA LEU A 54 -14.34 5.84 -3.40
C LEU A 54 -15.48 5.97 -2.38
N ARG A 55 -15.17 5.93 -1.07
CA ARG A 55 -16.15 5.95 0.03
C ARG A 55 -17.21 4.83 -0.08
N LEU A 56 -16.80 3.66 -0.59
CA LEU A 56 -17.63 2.48 -0.67
C LEU A 56 -17.59 1.69 0.64
N ASN A 57 -18.63 0.89 0.88
CA ASN A 57 -18.66 0.02 2.05
C ASN A 57 -17.63 -1.11 1.91
N LEU A 58 -16.77 -1.27 2.92
CA LEU A 58 -15.74 -2.31 2.95
C LEU A 58 -16.33 -3.72 3.07
N SER A 59 -17.59 -3.84 3.51
CA SER A 59 -18.30 -5.11 3.52
C SER A 59 -18.49 -5.71 2.12
N LEU A 60 -18.29 -4.92 1.06
CA LEU A 60 -18.34 -5.41 -0.31
C LEU A 60 -17.19 -6.38 -0.62
N VAL A 61 -16.05 -6.28 0.08
CA VAL A 61 -14.88 -7.13 -0.19
C VAL A 61 -14.97 -8.40 0.64
N ASP A 62 -15.13 -9.55 -0.04
CA ASP A 62 -15.15 -10.87 0.57
C ASP A 62 -14.64 -11.98 -0.35
N ASP A 63 -14.59 -13.21 0.18
CA ASP A 63 -14.02 -14.37 -0.50
C ASP A 63 -14.79 -14.78 -1.76
N GLU A 64 -16.06 -14.40 -1.90
CA GLU A 64 -16.86 -14.73 -3.07
C GLU A 64 -16.45 -13.85 -4.25
N ILE A 65 -16.22 -12.55 -4.01
CA ILE A 65 -15.90 -11.61 -5.07
C ILE A 65 -14.39 -11.44 -5.31
N ILE A 66 -13.54 -11.87 -4.38
CA ILE A 66 -12.10 -11.56 -4.45
C ILE A 66 -11.42 -12.18 -5.66
N MET A 67 -11.92 -13.33 -6.12
CA MET A 67 -11.39 -14.02 -7.31
C MET A 67 -11.57 -13.18 -8.57
N ASP A 68 -12.76 -12.59 -8.75
CA ASP A 68 -13.06 -11.68 -9.87
C ASP A 68 -12.29 -10.37 -9.74
N CYS A 69 -12.17 -9.85 -8.51
CA CYS A 69 -11.32 -8.69 -8.23
C CYS A 69 -9.87 -8.93 -8.67
N ARG A 70 -9.33 -10.12 -8.41
CA ARG A 70 -7.96 -10.48 -8.76
C ARG A 70 -7.75 -10.49 -10.27
N GLN A 71 -8.71 -11.03 -11.02
CA GLN A 71 -8.71 -10.98 -12.48
C GLN A 71 -8.79 -9.54 -12.99
N LYS A 72 -9.70 -8.74 -12.44
CA LYS A 72 -9.86 -7.33 -12.83
C LYS A 72 -8.60 -6.52 -12.55
N ILE A 73 -7.97 -6.68 -11.39
CA ILE A 73 -6.68 -6.06 -11.06
C ILE A 73 -5.61 -6.47 -12.07
N GLY A 74 -5.56 -7.76 -12.45
CA GLY A 74 -4.63 -8.24 -13.47
C GLY A 74 -4.83 -7.55 -14.82
N VAL A 75 -6.08 -7.41 -15.26
CA VAL A 75 -6.44 -6.71 -16.50
C VAL A 75 -6.07 -5.22 -16.41
N ASP A 76 -6.40 -4.56 -15.30
CA ASP A 76 -6.11 -3.13 -15.10
C ASP A 76 -4.61 -2.85 -15.11
N LEU A 77 -3.81 -3.71 -14.48
CA LEU A 77 -2.35 -3.62 -14.50
C LEU A 77 -1.79 -3.86 -15.91
N TRP A 78 -2.36 -4.82 -16.63
CA TRP A 78 -1.98 -5.08 -18.02
C TRP A 78 -2.30 -3.88 -18.91
N GLU A 79 -3.51 -3.30 -18.81
CA GLU A 79 -3.89 -2.09 -19.55
C GLU A 79 -2.98 -0.90 -19.21
N ALA A 80 -2.68 -0.71 -17.91
CA ALA A 80 -1.78 0.34 -17.46
C ALA A 80 -0.35 0.16 -18.00
N ALA A 81 0.16 -1.08 -18.07
CA ALA A 81 1.47 -1.37 -18.62
C ALA A 81 1.57 -1.05 -20.13
N HIS A 82 0.45 -1.10 -20.85
CA HIS A 82 0.38 -0.75 -22.27
C HIS A 82 0.02 0.71 -22.53
N ASN A 83 -0.28 1.49 -21.49
CA ASN A 83 -0.51 2.91 -21.63
C ASN A 83 0.80 3.61 -22.07
N PRO A 84 0.80 4.40 -23.16
CA PRO A 84 2.03 4.97 -23.71
C PRO A 84 2.74 5.91 -22.73
N ILE A 85 1.99 6.62 -21.88
CA ILE A 85 2.55 7.54 -20.88
C ILE A 85 3.29 6.75 -19.80
N PHE A 86 2.64 5.72 -19.24
CA PHE A 86 3.27 4.90 -18.20
C PHE A 86 4.43 4.08 -18.77
N ALA A 87 4.29 3.53 -19.98
CA ALA A 87 5.37 2.85 -20.67
C ALA A 87 6.59 3.76 -20.85
N GLU A 88 6.41 5.01 -21.31
CA GLU A 88 7.50 5.97 -21.45
C GLU A 88 8.16 6.28 -20.09
N VAL A 89 7.37 6.55 -19.05
CA VAL A 89 7.90 6.82 -17.70
C VAL A 89 8.71 5.64 -17.18
N MET A 90 8.23 4.41 -17.39
CA MET A 90 8.93 3.20 -16.94
C MET A 90 10.26 2.97 -17.65
N THR A 91 10.49 3.51 -18.85
CA THR A 91 11.82 3.44 -19.51
C THR A 91 12.91 4.19 -18.73
N ARG A 92 12.53 5.16 -17.90
CA ARG A 92 13.44 5.97 -17.09
C ARG A 92 13.46 5.53 -15.63
N TYR A 93 12.72 4.47 -15.29
CA TYR A 93 12.67 3.96 -13.95
C TYR A 93 14.02 3.41 -13.52
N VAL A 94 14.52 3.89 -12.39
CA VAL A 94 15.73 3.39 -11.74
C VAL A 94 15.30 2.78 -10.41
N PRO A 95 15.35 1.43 -10.26
CA PRO A 95 14.99 0.79 -9.00
C PRO A 95 15.80 1.34 -7.84
N SER A 96 15.16 1.53 -6.69
CA SER A 96 15.86 1.99 -5.50
C SER A 96 16.85 0.90 -5.04
N PRO A 97 18.00 1.27 -4.45
CA PRO A 97 18.92 0.28 -3.88
C PRO A 97 18.25 -0.65 -2.85
N TRP A 98 17.20 -0.17 -2.17
CA TRP A 98 16.44 -0.92 -1.16
C TRP A 98 15.43 -1.90 -1.77
N GLU A 99 15.03 -1.71 -3.03
CA GLU A 99 14.14 -2.64 -3.73
C GLU A 99 14.84 -3.95 -4.11
N ARG A 100 16.18 -3.95 -4.08
CA ARG A 100 17.02 -5.14 -4.23
C ARG A 100 17.56 -5.68 -2.91
N SER A 101 17.17 -5.10 -1.77
CA SER A 101 17.58 -5.64 -0.48
C SER A 101 16.95 -7.00 -0.27
N GLU A 102 17.77 -7.99 0.10
CA GLU A 102 17.27 -9.24 0.66
C GLU A 102 16.38 -8.91 1.86
N VAL A 103 15.32 -9.71 2.03
CA VAL A 103 14.33 -9.56 3.10
C VAL A 103 15.08 -9.50 4.43
N PHE A 104 14.99 -8.38 5.15
CA PHE A 104 15.45 -8.35 6.52
C PHE A 104 14.38 -9.02 7.38
N ASP A 105 14.63 -10.26 7.77
CA ASP A 105 13.88 -10.86 8.86
C ASP A 105 14.10 -9.99 10.10
N LEU A 106 13.01 -9.39 10.58
CA LEU A 106 12.97 -8.76 11.90
C LEU A 106 12.93 -9.91 12.90
N GLU A 107 14.05 -10.61 13.09
CA GLU A 107 14.19 -11.53 14.22
C GLU A 107 14.10 -10.69 15.51
N ASP A 108 13.19 -11.11 16.39
CA ASP A 108 12.98 -10.52 17.72
C ASP A 108 14.19 -10.87 18.61
N ASP A 109 15.09 -9.90 18.84
CA ASP A 109 16.03 -9.90 19.97
C ASP A 109 15.38 -9.33 21.25
#